data_AF-A0A8D5JCK9-F1
#
_entry.id   AF-A0A8D5JCK9-F1
#
_cell.length_a   1.000
_cell.length_b   1.000
_cell.length_c   1.000
_cell.angle_alpha   90.00
_cell.angle_beta   90.00
_cell.angle_gamma   90.00
#
_symmetry.space_group_name_H-M   'P 1'
#
loop_
_entity.id
_entity.type
_entity.pdbx_description
1 polymer ?
#
loop_
_entity_poly.entity_id
_entity_poly.type
_entity_poly.pdbx_seq_one_letter_code
_entity_poly.pdbx_strand_id
1 'polypeptide(L)'
;MYEFPMGECQCGAVYACEATGHNVGAAMVEALMYACDGNSDFAWELLPEEDYLTGRIENYDERTHQVVAKKNIDGRAVRGVLYFVRLHTDVSEIAKKIQQKNREITNETLQALLKEDRAEIEPLPEKDTVRKKITKRQIKGLVSQGDVEGLVALCFGDKKGLRLLQRLLYDPVEENRWYVAWITGRVCARLSSREPGQVSELLHRLFEACSDSAATPWGMVETIGYIVSMRPDIFGAFARHLLNYIHEPSTRTQVLWALAEVSKNRPDLIRNLPFYSLFDFLQHPDAGVRGNCVRLMGNIRAKEVRGKLAELQEDGEEFIYYKDGEPVSMTVGKAAVDAIRAVDG
;
A
#
# COMPACT_ATOMS: atom_id res chain seq x y z
N MET A 1 23.91 22.38 1.68
CA MET A 1 22.82 23.33 1.35
C MET A 1 22.33 22.89 0.00
N TYR A 2 21.04 22.57 -0.11
CA TYR A 2 20.48 22.06 -1.37
C TYR A 2 20.19 23.22 -2.33
N GLU A 3 20.40 23.02 -3.63
CA GLU A 3 20.14 24.01 -4.69
C GLU A 3 18.64 24.17 -4.94
N PHE A 4 17.89 23.07 -4.90
CA PHE A 4 16.45 23.05 -5.14
C PHE A 4 15.66 22.96 -3.83
N PRO A 5 14.46 23.58 -3.74
CA PRO A 5 13.55 23.33 -2.64
C PRO A 5 13.15 21.85 -2.57
N MET A 6 13.38 21.25 -1.40
CA MET A 6 13.12 19.84 -1.14
C MET A 6 11.90 19.64 -0.25
N GLY A 7 11.27 18.47 -0.35
CA GLY A 7 10.25 18.08 0.60
C GLY A 7 9.98 16.58 0.59
N GLU A 8 9.16 16.15 1.55
CA GLU A 8 8.83 14.75 1.77
C GLU A 8 7.32 14.54 1.65
N CYS A 9 6.95 13.43 1.02
CA CYS A 9 5.58 12.97 0.91
C CYS A 9 5.30 11.93 2.00
N GLN A 10 4.06 11.90 2.50
CA GLN A 10 3.61 10.94 3.51
C GLN A 10 3.73 9.47 3.08
N CYS A 11 3.83 9.21 1.77
CA CYS A 11 4.09 7.87 1.28
C CYS A 11 5.57 7.44 1.43
N GLY A 12 6.49 8.35 1.75
CA GLY A 12 7.94 8.12 1.82
C GLY A 12 8.73 8.55 0.58
N ALA A 13 8.08 9.12 -0.44
CA ALA A 13 8.78 9.73 -1.55
C ALA A 13 9.34 11.11 -1.16
N VAL A 14 10.53 11.45 -1.62
CA VAL A 14 11.10 12.80 -1.52
C VAL A 14 10.94 13.51 -2.86
N TYR A 15 10.89 14.83 -2.85
CA TYR A 15 10.81 15.61 -4.08
C TYR A 15 11.73 16.82 -4.08
N ALA A 16 12.18 17.18 -5.28
CA ALA A 16 12.84 18.43 -5.59
C ALA A 16 11.95 19.28 -6.50
N CYS A 17 11.86 20.58 -6.22
CA CYS A 17 11.15 21.55 -7.05
C CYS A 17 12.12 22.31 -7.95
N GLU A 18 12.06 22.08 -9.26
CA GLU A 18 12.81 22.85 -10.24
C GLU A 18 11.86 23.81 -10.95
N ALA A 19 11.93 25.09 -10.58
CA ALA A 19 10.96 26.11 -10.97
C ALA A 19 10.92 26.42 -12.47
N THR A 20 12.03 26.20 -13.17
CA THR A 20 12.20 26.67 -14.56
C THR A 20 11.89 25.59 -15.60
N GLY A 21 11.95 24.32 -15.23
CA GLY A 21 11.86 23.14 -16.10
C GLY A 21 13.14 22.81 -16.88
N HIS A 22 14.25 23.54 -16.69
CA HIS A 22 15.50 23.34 -17.43
C HIS A 22 16.52 22.46 -16.70
N ASN A 23 16.56 22.49 -15.37
CA ASN A 23 17.61 21.84 -14.56
C ASN A 23 17.14 20.55 -13.89
N VAL A 24 16.16 19.87 -14.49
CA VAL A 24 15.49 18.68 -13.91
C VAL A 24 16.48 17.56 -13.59
N GLY A 25 17.56 17.42 -14.38
CA GLY A 25 18.60 16.41 -14.11
C GLY A 25 19.36 16.68 -12.81
N ALA A 26 19.68 17.94 -12.49
CA ALA A 26 20.32 18.30 -11.23
C ALA A 26 19.34 18.11 -10.05
N ALA A 27 18.09 18.51 -10.24
CA ALA A 27 17.03 18.30 -9.24
C ALA A 27 16.79 16.81 -8.94
N MET A 28 16.89 15.94 -9.95
CA MET A 28 16.83 14.49 -9.77
C MET A 28 17.97 13.97 -8.90
N VAL A 29 19.22 14.36 -9.19
CA VAL A 29 20.40 13.90 -8.43
C VAL A 29 20.28 14.35 -6.97
N GLU A 30 19.91 15.61 -6.75
CA GLU A 30 19.74 16.16 -5.41
C GLU A 30 18.59 15.48 -4.65
N ALA A 31 17.49 15.15 -5.32
CA ALA A 31 16.41 14.35 -4.75
C ALA A 31 16.87 12.95 -4.34
N LEU A 32 17.69 12.27 -5.15
CA LEU A 32 18.20 10.95 -4.81
C LEU A 32 19.15 11.00 -3.61
N MET A 33 20.05 11.99 -3.56
CA MET A 33 20.93 12.22 -2.42
C MET A 33 20.14 12.53 -1.14
N TYR A 34 19.10 13.38 -1.23
CA TYR A 34 18.21 13.69 -0.11
C TYR A 34 17.46 12.44 0.37
N ALA A 35 16.98 11.59 -0.55
CA ALA A 35 16.33 10.32 -0.21
C ALA A 35 17.26 9.37 0.56
N CYS A 36 18.56 9.47 0.32
CA CYS A 36 19.61 8.70 0.97
C CYS A 36 20.18 9.39 2.22
N ASP A 37 19.42 10.30 2.84
CA ASP A 37 19.82 11.02 4.05
C ASP A 37 21.14 11.80 3.89
N GLY A 38 21.44 12.25 2.66
CA GLY A 38 22.65 12.98 2.29
C GLY A 38 23.88 12.13 1.97
N ASN A 39 23.75 10.79 1.97
CA ASN A 39 24.84 9.89 1.61
C ASN A 39 25.00 9.78 0.08
N SER A 40 25.98 10.51 -0.47
CA SER A 40 26.27 10.52 -1.91
C SER A 40 26.72 9.16 -2.43
N ASP A 41 27.61 8.49 -1.71
CA ASP A 41 28.25 7.26 -2.18
C ASP A 41 27.22 6.14 -2.27
N PHE A 42 26.32 6.07 -1.29
CA PHE A 42 25.18 5.16 -1.34
C PHE A 42 24.23 5.49 -2.49
N ALA A 43 23.88 6.78 -2.67
CA ALA A 43 22.98 7.22 -3.73
C ALA A 43 23.48 6.84 -5.14
N TRP A 44 24.79 6.89 -5.40
CA TRP A 44 25.39 6.53 -6.68
C TRP A 44 25.39 5.03 -6.99
N GLU A 45 25.31 4.18 -5.97
CA GLU A 45 25.21 2.72 -6.14
C GLU A 45 23.78 2.27 -6.44
N LEU A 46 22.79 3.13 -6.24
CA LEU A 46 21.38 2.79 -6.47
C LEU A 46 21.05 2.81 -7.97
N LEU A 47 20.33 1.79 -8.41
CA LEU A 47 19.85 1.64 -9.77
C LEU A 47 18.37 2.06 -9.89
N PRO A 48 18.02 2.88 -10.88
CA PRO A 48 16.64 3.25 -11.12
C PRO A 48 15.81 2.02 -11.50
N GLU A 49 14.56 1.98 -11.03
CA GLU A 49 13.61 0.86 -11.18
C GLU A 49 14.00 -0.44 -10.46
N GLU A 50 15.19 -0.50 -9.85
CA GLU A 50 15.60 -1.60 -8.96
C GLU A 50 15.59 -1.18 -7.50
N ASP A 51 16.29 -0.10 -7.17
CA ASP A 51 16.45 0.38 -5.79
C ASP A 51 15.51 1.54 -5.47
N TYR A 52 15.10 2.27 -6.49
CA TYR A 52 14.22 3.41 -6.34
C TYR A 52 13.36 3.64 -7.58
N LEU A 53 12.23 4.29 -7.35
CA LEU A 53 11.30 4.73 -8.37
C LEU A 53 11.37 6.24 -8.52
N THR A 54 11.08 6.70 -9.73
CA THR A 54 11.01 8.12 -10.05
C THR A 54 9.63 8.51 -10.51
N GLY A 55 9.26 9.76 -10.26
CA GLY A 55 8.01 10.36 -10.74
C GLY A 55 8.23 11.81 -11.06
N ARG A 56 7.39 12.39 -11.92
CA ARG A 56 7.45 13.82 -12.20
C ARG A 56 6.07 14.43 -12.38
N ILE A 57 5.89 15.63 -11.86
CA ILE A 57 4.74 16.49 -12.13
C ILE A 57 5.26 17.71 -12.89
N GLU A 58 4.75 17.90 -14.10
CA GLU A 58 5.12 19.01 -14.97
C GLU A 58 4.10 20.15 -14.88
N ASN A 59 4.51 21.35 -15.28
CA ASN A 59 3.69 22.56 -15.26
C ASN A 59 3.24 22.94 -13.84
N TYR A 60 4.10 22.66 -12.88
CA TYR A 60 3.93 23.07 -11.50
C TYR A 60 4.38 24.53 -11.33
N ASP A 61 3.57 25.30 -10.63
CA ASP A 61 3.89 26.66 -10.23
C ASP A 61 4.31 26.73 -8.76
N GLU A 62 5.56 27.07 -8.51
CA GLU A 62 6.11 27.16 -7.15
C GLU A 62 5.48 28.28 -6.30
N ARG A 63 4.95 29.34 -6.93
CA ARG A 63 4.42 30.51 -6.21
C ARG A 63 3.04 30.25 -5.65
N THR A 64 2.19 29.60 -6.43
CA THR A 64 0.81 29.29 -6.07
C THR A 64 0.62 27.84 -5.60
N HIS A 65 1.65 27.00 -5.73
CA HIS A 65 1.61 25.57 -5.44
C HIS A 65 0.54 24.81 -6.24
N GLN A 66 0.37 25.14 -7.52
CA GLN A 66 -0.65 24.58 -8.41
C GLN A 66 -0.05 23.92 -9.66
N VAL A 67 -0.72 22.89 -10.17
CA VAL A 67 -0.42 22.30 -11.49
C VAL A 67 -1.29 22.96 -12.54
N VAL A 68 -0.68 23.69 -13.48
CA VAL A 68 -1.38 24.56 -14.43
C VAL A 68 -1.42 23.90 -15.81
N ALA A 69 -2.57 23.32 -16.17
CA ALA A 69 -2.74 22.63 -17.46
C ALA A 69 -2.46 23.52 -18.68
N LYS A 70 -2.80 24.82 -18.61
CA LYS A 70 -2.56 25.80 -19.68
C LYS A 70 -1.10 26.25 -19.79
N LYS A 71 -0.22 25.81 -18.88
CA LYS A 71 1.21 26.19 -18.80
C LYS A 71 1.44 27.71 -18.72
N ASN A 72 0.44 28.47 -18.31
CA ASN A 72 0.49 29.90 -18.16
C ASN A 72 -0.49 30.33 -17.06
N ILE A 73 -0.03 31.19 -16.15
CA ILE A 73 -0.84 31.83 -15.12
C ILE A 73 -0.46 33.31 -15.07
N ASP A 74 -1.46 34.19 -15.15
CA ASP A 74 -1.29 35.65 -15.11
C ASP A 74 -0.21 36.20 -16.07
N GLY A 75 -0.13 35.62 -17.28
CA GLY A 75 0.83 36.03 -18.31
C GLY A 75 2.24 35.44 -18.16
N ARG A 76 2.53 34.74 -17.06
CA ARG A 76 3.79 34.04 -16.82
C ARG A 76 3.70 32.58 -17.29
N ALA A 77 4.72 32.12 -18.02
CA ALA A 77 4.82 30.71 -18.37
C ALA A 77 5.10 29.86 -17.12
N VAL A 78 4.37 28.76 -16.98
CA VAL A 78 4.54 27.77 -15.90
C VAL A 78 5.20 26.53 -16.50
N ARG A 79 6.47 26.32 -16.15
CA ARG A 79 7.29 25.22 -16.64
C ARG A 79 7.93 24.40 -15.52
N GLY A 80 7.65 24.75 -14.26
CA GLY A 80 8.25 24.08 -13.12
C GLY A 80 7.92 22.60 -13.08
N VAL A 81 8.84 21.84 -12.51
CA VAL A 81 8.77 20.40 -12.36
C VAL A 81 8.98 20.03 -10.90
N LEU A 82 8.06 19.24 -10.34
CA LEU A 82 8.34 18.49 -9.13
C LEU A 82 8.88 17.11 -9.56
N TYR A 83 10.12 16.83 -9.20
CA TYR A 83 10.73 15.53 -9.45
C TYR A 83 10.72 14.72 -8.16
N PHE A 84 10.17 13.51 -8.21
CA PHE A 84 10.02 12.62 -7.06
C PHE A 84 10.98 11.45 -7.17
N VAL A 85 11.61 11.12 -6.05
CA VAL A 85 12.37 9.89 -5.84
C VAL A 85 11.76 9.14 -4.67
N ARG A 86 11.53 7.84 -4.83
CA ARG A 86 11.07 6.97 -3.75
C ARG A 86 11.98 5.75 -3.71
N LEU A 87 12.77 5.62 -2.65
CA LEU A 87 13.51 4.39 -2.39
C LEU A 87 12.54 3.23 -2.12
N HIS A 88 12.91 2.02 -2.52
CA HIS A 88 12.27 0.83 -1.99
C HIS A 88 12.49 0.75 -0.47
N THR A 89 11.61 0.05 0.26
CA THR A 89 11.56 0.19 1.73
C THR A 89 12.78 -0.38 2.42
N ASP A 90 13.25 -1.53 1.95
CA ASP A 90 14.54 -2.12 2.26
C ASP A 90 15.70 -1.13 2.06
N VAL A 91 15.78 -0.48 0.90
CA VAL A 91 16.81 0.51 0.57
C VAL A 91 16.70 1.74 1.49
N SER A 92 15.48 2.20 1.80
CA SER A 92 15.23 3.31 2.72
C SER A 92 15.63 2.97 4.16
N GLU A 93 15.37 1.75 4.61
CA GLU A 93 15.79 1.27 5.93
C GLU A 93 17.31 1.15 6.03
N ILE A 94 17.95 0.67 4.96
CA ILE A 94 19.40 0.67 4.86
C ILE A 94 19.91 2.10 4.99
N ALA A 95 19.44 3.05 4.17
CA ALA A 95 19.85 4.46 4.23
C ALA A 95 19.80 5.04 5.67
N LYS A 96 18.68 4.84 6.36
CA LYS A 96 18.48 5.27 7.76
C LYS A 96 19.47 4.59 8.72
N LYS A 97 19.72 3.29 8.56
CA LYS A 97 20.71 2.55 9.37
C LYS A 97 22.13 3.09 9.17
N ILE A 98 22.50 3.50 7.95
CA ILE A 98 23.81 4.10 7.66
C ILE A 98 23.95 5.42 8.40
N GLN A 99 22.96 6.30 8.25
CA GLN A 99 22.94 7.62 8.88
C GLN A 99 23.01 7.51 10.41
N GLN A 100 22.19 6.65 11.03
CA GLN A 100 22.17 6.48 12.50
C GLN A 100 23.49 5.96 13.07
N LYS A 101 24.24 5.17 12.31
CA LYS A 101 25.52 4.61 12.76
C LYS A 101 26.71 5.54 12.52
N ASN A 102 26.57 6.65 11.79
CA ASN A 102 27.68 7.52 11.36
C ASN A 102 28.89 6.72 10.84
N ARG A 103 28.64 5.60 10.16
CA ARG A 103 29.70 4.69 9.69
C ARG A 103 29.92 4.89 8.20
N GLU A 104 31.18 5.04 7.81
CA GLU A 104 31.63 4.71 6.47
C GLU A 104 31.41 3.21 6.27
N ILE A 105 30.43 2.84 5.44
CA ILE A 105 30.20 1.45 5.05
C ILE A 105 30.95 1.23 3.74
N THR A 106 31.82 0.23 3.71
CA THR A 106 32.52 -0.16 2.47
C THR A 106 31.52 -0.59 1.38
N ASN A 107 31.83 -0.31 0.11
CA ASN A 107 30.99 -0.72 -1.03
C ASN A 107 30.62 -2.22 -1.03
N GLU A 108 31.53 -3.09 -0.59
CA GLU A 108 31.29 -4.54 -0.49
C GLU A 108 30.19 -4.89 0.52
N THR A 109 30.20 -4.22 1.68
CA THR A 109 29.17 -4.38 2.72
C THR A 109 27.84 -3.77 2.28
N LEU A 110 27.87 -2.63 1.57
CA LEU A 110 26.68 -2.02 0.97
C LEU A 110 26.01 -2.97 -0.02
N GLN A 111 26.77 -3.57 -0.94
CA GLN A 111 26.22 -4.51 -1.91
C GLN A 111 25.70 -5.80 -1.27
N ALA A 112 26.30 -6.26 -0.17
CA ALA A 112 25.76 -7.39 0.59
C ALA A 112 24.39 -7.05 1.22
N LEU A 113 24.28 -5.87 1.86
CA LEU A 113 23.03 -5.39 2.47
C LEU A 113 21.92 -5.19 1.43
N LEU A 114 22.25 -4.59 0.28
CA LEU A 114 21.32 -4.42 -0.84
C LEU A 114 20.88 -5.77 -1.43
N LYS A 115 21.69 -6.82 -1.36
CA LYS A 115 21.31 -8.15 -1.87
C LYS A 115 20.42 -8.96 -0.93
N GLU A 116 20.56 -8.80 0.38
CA GLU A 116 19.80 -9.59 1.36
C GLU A 116 18.36 -9.10 1.57
N ASP A 117 18.13 -7.79 1.56
CA ASP A 117 16.80 -7.20 1.86
C ASP A 117 15.98 -6.81 0.61
N ARG A 118 16.50 -7.01 -0.61
CA ARG A 118 15.81 -6.60 -1.86
C ARG A 118 14.48 -7.31 -2.04
N ALA A 119 13.40 -6.53 -2.12
CA ALA A 119 12.09 -7.04 -2.53
C ALA A 119 12.19 -7.68 -3.92
N GLU A 120 11.50 -8.80 -4.15
CA GLU A 120 11.48 -9.46 -5.46
C GLU A 120 10.86 -8.53 -6.51
N ILE A 121 11.65 -8.17 -7.52
CA ILE A 121 11.25 -7.25 -8.59
C ILE A 121 10.85 -8.06 -9.80
N GLU A 122 9.67 -7.76 -10.36
CA GLU A 122 9.23 -8.43 -11.58
C GLU A 122 10.22 -8.20 -12.73
N PRO A 123 10.51 -9.22 -13.56
CA PRO A 123 11.34 -9.02 -14.74
C PRO A 123 10.68 -8.01 -15.68
N LEU A 124 11.51 -7.23 -16.38
CA LEU A 124 11.01 -6.31 -17.40
C LEU A 124 10.24 -7.11 -18.47
N PRO A 125 9.06 -6.64 -18.90
CA PRO A 125 8.34 -7.29 -20.00
C PRO A 125 9.23 -7.38 -21.24
N GLU A 126 9.23 -8.52 -21.93
CA GLU A 126 9.97 -8.66 -23.18
C GLU A 126 9.50 -7.60 -24.19
N LYS A 127 10.44 -6.86 -24.79
CA LYS A 127 10.16 -5.71 -25.67
C LYS A 127 9.27 -6.05 -26.87
N ASP A 128 9.21 -7.33 -27.26
CA ASP A 128 8.45 -7.83 -28.41
C ASP A 128 7.17 -8.61 -28.02
N THR A 129 6.72 -8.52 -26.77
CA THR A 129 5.46 -9.19 -26.38
C THR A 129 4.29 -8.53 -27.10
N VAL A 130 3.75 -9.21 -28.13
CA VAL A 130 2.56 -8.73 -28.86
C VAL A 130 1.43 -8.52 -27.88
N ARG A 131 0.93 -7.27 -27.78
CA ARG A 131 -0.22 -6.90 -26.93
C ARG A 131 -1.44 -7.73 -27.32
N LYS A 132 -1.69 -8.83 -26.60
CA LYS A 132 -2.88 -9.66 -26.79
C LYS A 132 -4.07 -8.93 -26.18
N LYS A 133 -5.16 -8.83 -26.95
CA LYS A 133 -6.40 -8.22 -26.47
C LYS A 133 -6.97 -9.04 -25.31
N ILE A 134 -6.96 -8.47 -24.11
CA ILE A 134 -7.46 -9.13 -22.91
C ILE A 134 -8.98 -9.23 -22.97
N THR A 135 -9.52 -10.40 -22.60
CA THR A 135 -10.96 -10.64 -22.48
C THR A 135 -11.37 -10.96 -21.05
N LYS A 136 -12.64 -10.67 -20.70
CA LYS A 136 -13.20 -11.03 -19.39
C LYS A 136 -13.14 -12.54 -19.13
N ARG A 137 -13.38 -13.37 -20.16
CA ARG A 137 -13.35 -14.84 -20.05
C ARG A 137 -11.95 -15.35 -19.69
N GLN A 138 -10.92 -14.75 -20.28
CA GLN A 138 -9.53 -15.10 -19.98
C GLN A 138 -9.16 -14.75 -18.54
N ILE A 139 -9.43 -13.51 -18.09
CA ILE A 139 -9.18 -13.09 -16.70
C ILE A 139 -9.90 -14.02 -15.72
N LYS A 140 -11.20 -14.30 -15.95
CA LYS A 140 -11.97 -15.20 -15.08
C LYS A 140 -11.37 -16.61 -15.01
N GLY A 141 -10.91 -17.14 -16.14
CA GLY A 141 -10.23 -18.45 -16.20
C GLY A 141 -8.95 -18.48 -15.38
N LEU A 142 -8.09 -17.47 -15.55
CA LEU A 142 -6.83 -17.37 -14.81
C LEU A 142 -7.06 -17.20 -13.31
N VAL A 143 -8.03 -16.36 -12.91
CA VAL A 143 -8.43 -16.22 -11.50
C VAL A 143 -8.87 -17.58 -10.95
N SER A 144 -9.77 -18.30 -11.64
CA SER A 144 -10.25 -19.61 -11.15
C SER A 144 -9.17 -20.69 -11.05
N GLN A 145 -8.06 -20.52 -11.78
CA GLN A 145 -6.91 -21.42 -11.75
C GLN A 145 -5.87 -20.99 -10.71
N GLY A 146 -6.04 -19.83 -10.07
CA GLY A 146 -5.03 -19.22 -9.21
C GLY A 146 -3.75 -18.79 -9.95
N ASP A 147 -3.82 -18.62 -11.28
CA ASP A 147 -2.68 -18.31 -12.14
C ASP A 147 -2.30 -16.82 -12.02
N VAL A 148 -1.59 -16.49 -10.95
CA VAL A 148 -1.11 -15.12 -10.68
C VAL A 148 -0.05 -14.71 -11.71
N GLU A 149 0.79 -15.62 -12.18
CA GLU A 149 1.84 -15.31 -13.15
C GLU A 149 1.24 -14.86 -14.49
N GLY A 150 0.28 -15.63 -15.01
CA GLY A 150 -0.47 -15.26 -16.21
C GLY A 150 -1.23 -13.94 -16.05
N LEU A 151 -1.81 -13.68 -14.87
CA LEU A 151 -2.49 -12.42 -14.59
C LEU A 151 -1.55 -11.21 -14.54
N VAL A 152 -0.36 -11.36 -13.95
CA VAL A 152 0.68 -10.31 -13.91
C VAL A 152 1.15 -9.99 -15.32
N ALA A 153 1.48 -11.02 -16.13
CA ALA A 153 1.89 -10.84 -17.52
C ALA A 153 0.82 -10.10 -18.35
N LEU A 154 -0.47 -10.42 -18.14
CA LEU A 154 -1.56 -9.71 -18.78
C LEU A 154 -1.67 -8.25 -18.31
N CYS A 155 -1.54 -7.98 -17.01
CA CYS A 155 -1.67 -6.62 -16.49
C CYS A 155 -0.54 -5.69 -16.96
N PHE A 156 0.69 -6.21 -17.14
CA PHE A 156 1.78 -5.47 -17.79
C PHE A 156 1.48 -5.16 -19.26
N GLY A 157 0.83 -6.07 -19.98
CA GLY A 157 0.55 -5.91 -21.42
C GLY A 157 -0.58 -4.93 -21.75
N ASP A 158 -1.59 -4.81 -20.89
CA ASP A 158 -2.74 -3.91 -21.09
C ASP A 158 -3.37 -3.48 -19.75
N LYS A 159 -3.42 -2.16 -19.52
CA LYS A 159 -4.03 -1.49 -18.35
C LYS A 159 -5.49 -1.89 -18.08
N LYS A 160 -6.17 -2.53 -19.05
CA LYS A 160 -7.51 -3.12 -18.84
C LYS A 160 -7.50 -4.33 -17.91
N GLY A 161 -6.37 -4.99 -17.67
CA GLY A 161 -6.26 -6.17 -16.80
C GLY A 161 -6.85 -5.92 -15.41
N LEU A 162 -6.35 -4.91 -14.69
CA LEU A 162 -6.86 -4.52 -13.37
C LEU A 162 -8.34 -4.11 -13.39
N ARG A 163 -8.81 -3.45 -14.46
CA ARG A 163 -10.23 -3.10 -14.62
C ARG A 163 -11.12 -4.33 -14.79
N LEU A 164 -10.64 -5.36 -15.46
CA LEU A 164 -11.37 -6.61 -15.62
C LEU A 164 -11.36 -7.43 -14.34
N LEU A 165 -10.27 -7.43 -13.57
CA LEU A 165 -10.21 -8.01 -12.23
C LEU A 165 -11.22 -7.35 -11.28
N GLN A 166 -11.24 -6.01 -11.22
CA GLN A 166 -12.20 -5.28 -10.39
C GLN A 166 -13.66 -5.64 -10.72
N ARG A 167 -13.98 -5.88 -12.00
CA ARG A 167 -15.34 -6.30 -12.41
C ARG A 167 -15.75 -7.68 -11.90
N LEU A 168 -14.80 -8.52 -11.47
CA LEU A 168 -15.10 -9.82 -10.88
C LEU A 168 -15.46 -9.73 -9.39
N LEU A 169 -15.25 -8.58 -8.74
CA LEU A 169 -15.60 -8.36 -7.33
C LEU A 169 -17.12 -8.30 -7.10
N TYR A 170 -17.91 -8.05 -8.15
CA TYR A 170 -19.38 -8.08 -8.10
C TYR A 170 -19.94 -9.49 -8.33
N ASP A 171 -19.36 -10.50 -7.67
CA ASP A 171 -19.91 -11.86 -7.64
C ASP A 171 -20.96 -11.96 -6.51
N PRO A 172 -22.11 -12.61 -6.71
CA PRO A 172 -23.12 -12.75 -5.65
C PRO A 172 -22.64 -13.61 -4.48
N VAL A 173 -21.73 -14.56 -4.71
CA VAL A 173 -21.18 -15.45 -3.68
C VAL A 173 -20.02 -14.76 -2.98
N GLU A 174 -20.08 -14.66 -1.65
CA GLU A 174 -19.10 -13.91 -0.86
C GLU A 174 -17.69 -14.50 -0.96
N GLU A 175 -17.58 -15.82 -0.86
CA GLU A 175 -16.32 -16.57 -0.93
C GLU A 175 -15.58 -16.27 -2.25
N ASN A 176 -16.32 -16.19 -3.36
CA ASN A 176 -15.76 -15.82 -4.66
C ASN A 176 -15.20 -14.39 -4.65
N ARG A 177 -15.89 -13.44 -4.00
CA ARG A 177 -15.41 -12.05 -3.90
C ARG A 177 -14.11 -11.97 -3.12
N TRP A 178 -14.03 -12.66 -1.99
CA TRP A 178 -12.82 -12.73 -1.16
C TRP A 178 -11.64 -13.37 -1.90
N TYR A 179 -11.90 -14.45 -2.62
CA TYR A 179 -10.89 -15.12 -3.44
C TYR A 179 -10.39 -14.20 -4.57
N VAL A 180 -11.28 -13.51 -5.28
CA VAL A 180 -10.91 -12.52 -6.32
C VAL A 180 -10.12 -11.36 -5.70
N ALA A 181 -10.53 -10.85 -4.54
CA ALA A 181 -9.83 -9.79 -3.82
C ALA A 181 -8.40 -10.21 -3.44
N TRP A 182 -8.23 -11.44 -2.95
CA TRP A 182 -6.93 -12.01 -2.61
C TRP A 182 -6.03 -12.16 -3.84
N ILE A 183 -6.53 -12.76 -4.92
CA ILE A 183 -5.79 -12.88 -6.19
C ILE A 183 -5.41 -11.51 -6.74
N THR A 184 -6.33 -10.53 -6.66
CA THR A 184 -6.06 -9.15 -7.09
C THR A 184 -4.95 -8.52 -6.24
N GLY A 185 -4.95 -8.73 -4.93
CA GLY A 185 -3.86 -8.33 -4.03
C GLY A 185 -2.52 -8.90 -4.47
N ARG A 186 -2.46 -10.21 -4.74
CA ARG A 186 -1.22 -10.89 -5.19
C ARG A 186 -0.71 -10.33 -6.51
N VAL A 187 -1.60 -10.10 -7.47
CA VAL A 187 -1.25 -9.49 -8.76
C VAL A 187 -0.73 -8.06 -8.56
N CYS A 188 -1.40 -7.26 -7.73
CA CYS A 188 -0.97 -5.89 -7.44
C CYS A 188 0.37 -5.84 -6.69
N ALA A 189 0.63 -6.80 -5.80
CA ALA A 189 1.89 -6.87 -5.07
C ALA A 189 3.09 -7.02 -6.01
N ARG A 190 2.95 -7.90 -7.01
CA ARG A 190 3.94 -8.13 -8.06
C ARG A 190 4.01 -6.96 -9.05
N LEU A 191 2.86 -6.54 -9.59
CA LEU A 191 2.77 -5.43 -10.56
C LEU A 191 3.38 -4.12 -10.04
N SER A 192 3.18 -3.82 -8.75
CA SER A 192 3.67 -2.58 -8.12
C SER A 192 5.19 -2.51 -7.95
N SER A 193 5.93 -3.59 -8.16
CA SER A 193 7.40 -3.54 -8.25
C SER A 193 7.90 -2.73 -9.44
N ARG A 194 7.09 -2.59 -10.51
CA ARG A 194 7.42 -1.85 -11.72
C ARG A 194 6.41 -0.74 -12.04
N GLU A 195 5.13 -0.99 -11.83
CA GLU A 195 4.04 -0.07 -12.18
C GLU A 195 3.15 0.30 -10.98
N PRO A 196 3.70 0.83 -9.86
CA PRO A 196 2.92 1.16 -8.66
C PRO A 196 1.86 2.23 -8.93
N GLY A 197 2.07 3.11 -9.92
CA GLY A 197 1.07 4.09 -10.35
C GLY A 197 -0.23 3.45 -10.82
N GLN A 198 -0.17 2.31 -11.54
CA GLN A 198 -1.38 1.60 -11.98
C GLN A 198 -2.16 1.01 -10.80
N VAL A 199 -1.45 0.51 -9.79
CA VAL A 199 -2.07 -0.01 -8.57
C VAL A 199 -2.65 1.12 -7.72
N SER A 200 -1.98 2.27 -7.64
CA SER A 200 -2.51 3.47 -6.98
C SER A 200 -3.80 3.96 -7.64
N GLU A 201 -3.86 3.97 -8.98
CA GLU A 201 -5.08 4.31 -9.73
C GLU A 201 -6.21 3.30 -9.45
N LEU A 202 -5.90 2.00 -9.31
CA LEU A 202 -6.88 1.02 -8.85
C LEU A 202 -7.38 1.35 -7.44
N LEU A 203 -6.49 1.57 -6.46
CA LEU A 203 -6.86 1.91 -5.09
C LEU A 203 -7.78 3.14 -5.04
N HIS A 204 -7.45 4.22 -5.76
CA HIS A 204 -8.32 5.40 -5.83
C HIS A 204 -9.71 5.06 -6.37
N ARG A 205 -9.81 4.27 -7.44
CA ARG A 205 -11.11 3.84 -7.99
C ARG A 205 -11.88 2.93 -7.04
N LEU A 206 -11.21 2.10 -6.24
CA LEU A 206 -11.86 1.29 -5.21
C LEU A 206 -12.42 2.17 -4.08
N PHE A 207 -11.64 3.15 -3.59
CA PHE A 207 -12.11 4.11 -2.59
C PHE A 207 -13.27 4.97 -3.10
N GLU A 208 -13.19 5.46 -4.34
CA GLU A 208 -14.28 6.21 -4.97
C GLU A 208 -15.56 5.36 -5.06
N ALA A 209 -15.44 4.09 -5.44
CA ALA A 209 -16.57 3.16 -5.47
C ALA A 209 -17.16 2.88 -4.07
N CYS A 210 -16.35 2.96 -3.00
CA CYS A 210 -16.84 2.87 -1.61
C CYS A 210 -17.62 4.13 -1.17
N SER A 211 -17.34 5.28 -1.78
CA SER A 211 -18.01 6.55 -1.46
C SER A 211 -19.25 6.83 -2.31
N ASP A 212 -19.47 6.07 -3.38
CA ASP A 212 -20.65 6.21 -4.25
C ASP A 212 -21.88 5.58 -3.57
N SER A 213 -22.82 6.43 -3.14
CA SER A 213 -24.06 5.99 -2.48
C SER A 213 -24.99 5.19 -3.40
N ALA A 214 -24.80 5.24 -4.72
CA ALA A 214 -25.54 4.44 -5.68
C ALA A 214 -24.89 3.06 -5.94
N ALA A 215 -23.71 2.80 -5.36
CA ALA A 215 -22.99 1.54 -5.53
C ALA A 215 -22.97 0.74 -4.22
N THR A 216 -23.02 -0.59 -4.35
CA THR A 216 -22.70 -1.49 -3.24
C THR A 216 -21.22 -1.87 -3.35
N PRO A 217 -20.35 -1.55 -2.37
CA PRO A 217 -18.90 -1.70 -2.49
C PRO A 217 -18.42 -3.14 -2.21
N TRP A 218 -19.14 -4.12 -2.74
CA TRP A 218 -18.81 -5.54 -2.58
C TRP A 218 -17.40 -5.87 -3.06
N GLY A 219 -16.59 -6.47 -2.19
CA GLY A 219 -15.22 -6.87 -2.50
C GLY A 219 -14.23 -5.72 -2.60
N MET A 220 -14.66 -4.45 -2.47
CA MET A 220 -13.78 -3.29 -2.66
C MET A 220 -12.88 -3.06 -1.44
N VAL A 221 -13.46 -3.06 -0.24
CA VAL A 221 -12.72 -2.85 1.02
C VAL A 221 -11.76 -4.02 1.27
N GLU A 222 -12.21 -5.23 0.96
CA GLU A 222 -11.44 -6.46 1.03
C GLU A 222 -10.23 -6.40 0.09
N THR A 223 -10.44 -5.95 -1.16
CA THR A 223 -9.36 -5.78 -2.13
C THR A 223 -8.36 -4.72 -1.69
N ILE A 224 -8.82 -3.59 -1.17
CA ILE A 224 -7.94 -2.56 -0.60
C ILE A 224 -7.11 -3.16 0.55
N GLY A 225 -7.76 -3.88 1.47
CA GLY A 225 -7.10 -4.53 2.59
C GLY A 225 -5.99 -5.48 2.16
N TYR A 226 -6.24 -6.34 1.17
CA TYR A 226 -5.21 -7.24 0.62
C TYR A 226 -4.08 -6.50 -0.09
N ILE A 227 -4.38 -5.49 -0.92
CA ILE A 227 -3.33 -4.72 -1.60
C ILE A 227 -2.41 -4.04 -0.58
N VAL A 228 -3.00 -3.37 0.41
CA VAL A 228 -2.24 -2.63 1.43
C VAL A 228 -1.50 -3.58 2.37
N SER A 229 -2.06 -4.73 2.76
CA SER A 229 -1.39 -5.68 3.66
C SER A 229 -0.25 -6.45 3.00
N MET A 230 -0.32 -6.68 1.68
CA MET A 230 0.74 -7.34 0.91
C MET A 230 1.86 -6.39 0.50
N ARG A 231 1.57 -5.10 0.30
CA ARG A 231 2.58 -4.06 0.01
C ARG A 231 2.42 -2.81 0.88
N PRO A 232 2.51 -2.94 2.22
CA PRO A 232 2.37 -1.79 3.11
C PRO A 232 3.58 -0.83 3.00
N ASP A 233 4.68 -1.34 2.47
CA ASP A 233 5.89 -0.64 2.09
C ASP A 233 5.65 0.41 0.99
N ILE A 234 4.72 0.15 0.04
CA ILE A 234 4.30 1.13 -0.98
C ILE A 234 2.98 1.83 -0.58
N PHE A 235 1.97 1.05 -0.20
CA PHE A 235 0.59 1.52 -0.08
C PHE A 235 0.13 1.75 1.37
N GLY A 236 1.01 1.62 2.36
CA GLY A 236 0.65 1.74 3.78
C GLY A 236 -0.07 3.04 4.15
N ALA A 237 0.24 4.15 3.48
CA ALA A 237 -0.44 5.43 3.68
C ALA A 237 -1.95 5.38 3.36
N PHE A 238 -2.40 4.43 2.52
CA PHE A 238 -3.82 4.25 2.23
C PHE A 238 -4.61 3.64 3.39
N ALA A 239 -3.95 2.96 4.34
CA ALA A 239 -4.63 2.31 5.47
C ALA A 239 -5.50 3.29 6.26
N ARG A 240 -5.06 4.55 6.42
CA ARG A 240 -5.83 5.59 7.13
C ARG A 240 -7.19 5.88 6.48
N HIS A 241 -7.28 5.75 5.16
CA HIS A 241 -8.49 6.09 4.41
C HIS A 241 -9.59 5.04 4.61
N LEU A 242 -9.24 3.83 5.05
CA LEU A 242 -10.21 2.80 5.43
C LEU A 242 -11.09 3.26 6.61
N LEU A 243 -10.56 4.09 7.52
CA LEU A 243 -11.32 4.61 8.67
C LEU A 243 -12.51 5.48 8.25
N ASN A 244 -12.51 6.04 7.03
CA ASN A 244 -13.65 6.82 6.54
C ASN A 244 -14.93 5.99 6.40
N TYR A 245 -14.81 4.65 6.36
CA TYR A 245 -15.92 3.73 6.13
C TYR A 245 -16.28 2.89 7.37
N ILE A 246 -15.55 3.04 8.48
CA ILE A 246 -15.74 2.19 9.69
C ILE A 246 -17.15 2.31 10.30
N HIS A 247 -17.78 3.48 10.19
CA HIS A 247 -19.08 3.73 10.80
C HIS A 247 -20.23 3.15 9.97
N GLU A 248 -20.01 2.77 8.71
CA GLU A 248 -21.06 2.19 7.89
C GLU A 248 -21.26 0.69 8.16
N PRO A 249 -22.46 0.24 8.56
CA PRO A 249 -22.70 -1.16 8.92
C PRO A 249 -22.30 -2.15 7.83
N SER A 250 -22.46 -1.78 6.55
CA SER A 250 -22.19 -2.63 5.39
C SER A 250 -20.69 -2.85 5.09
N THR A 251 -19.80 -2.06 5.69
CA THR A 251 -18.35 -2.13 5.43
C THR A 251 -17.50 -2.23 6.70
N ARG A 252 -18.08 -1.95 7.87
CA ARG A 252 -17.42 -1.94 9.18
C ARG A 252 -16.58 -3.18 9.44
N THR A 253 -17.15 -4.36 9.24
CA THR A 253 -16.45 -5.64 9.49
C THR A 253 -15.25 -5.78 8.56
N GLN A 254 -15.41 -5.44 7.27
CA GLN A 254 -14.35 -5.47 6.26
C GLN A 254 -13.25 -4.45 6.56
N VAL A 255 -13.59 -3.25 7.07
CA VAL A 255 -12.60 -2.24 7.48
C VAL A 255 -11.76 -2.76 8.66
N LEU A 256 -12.39 -3.30 9.70
CA LEU A 256 -11.65 -3.87 10.84
C LEU A 256 -10.79 -5.05 10.41
N TRP A 257 -11.31 -5.92 9.55
CA TRP A 257 -10.55 -7.01 8.93
C TRP A 257 -9.32 -6.46 8.19
N ALA A 258 -9.50 -5.46 7.32
CA ALA A 258 -8.41 -4.90 6.52
C ALA A 258 -7.32 -4.29 7.39
N LEU A 259 -7.69 -3.52 8.42
CA LEU A 259 -6.73 -2.96 9.39
C LEU A 259 -6.02 -4.06 10.18
N ALA A 260 -6.72 -5.14 10.54
CA ALA A 260 -6.13 -6.31 11.18
C ALA A 260 -5.11 -7.00 10.26
N GLU A 261 -5.39 -7.14 8.96
CA GLU A 261 -4.43 -7.70 8.01
C GLU A 261 -3.19 -6.82 7.83
N VAL A 262 -3.36 -5.50 7.70
CA VAL A 262 -2.24 -4.55 7.56
C VAL A 262 -1.34 -4.56 8.80
N SER A 263 -1.93 -4.61 10.00
CA SER A 263 -1.19 -4.59 11.26
C SER A 263 -0.34 -5.82 11.53
N LYS A 264 -0.55 -6.95 10.84
CA LYS A 264 0.29 -8.16 11.02
C LYS A 264 1.75 -7.89 10.70
N ASN A 265 2.00 -7.18 9.60
CA ASN A 265 3.35 -6.88 9.12
C ASN A 265 3.79 -5.47 9.52
N ARG A 266 2.85 -4.54 9.65
CA ARG A 266 3.12 -3.12 9.93
C ARG A 266 2.20 -2.57 11.03
N PRO A 267 2.35 -3.04 12.28
CA PRO A 267 1.54 -2.57 13.41
C PRO A 267 1.73 -1.07 13.69
N ASP A 268 2.91 -0.53 13.36
CA ASP A 268 3.25 0.88 13.46
C ASP A 268 2.32 1.79 12.63
N LEU A 269 1.92 1.36 11.43
CA LEU A 269 1.02 2.12 10.57
C LEU A 269 -0.32 2.36 11.25
N ILE A 270 -0.84 1.37 11.98
CA ILE A 270 -2.11 1.47 12.69
C ILE A 270 -1.95 2.21 14.01
N ARG A 271 -0.84 2.02 14.74
CA ARG A 271 -0.52 2.77 15.98
C ARG A 271 -0.50 4.28 15.76
N ASN A 272 -0.13 4.73 14.57
CA ASN A 272 -0.10 6.15 14.19
C ASN A 272 -1.48 6.70 13.77
N LEU A 273 -2.50 5.85 13.62
CA LEU A 273 -3.88 6.27 13.39
C LEU A 273 -4.57 6.59 14.72
N PRO A 274 -5.74 7.26 14.72
CA PRO A 274 -6.55 7.43 15.92
C PRO A 274 -7.22 6.10 16.36
N PHE A 275 -6.44 5.03 16.57
CA PHE A 275 -6.92 3.67 16.83
C PHE A 275 -7.71 3.54 18.14
N TYR A 276 -7.54 4.48 19.08
CA TYR A 276 -8.36 4.58 20.30
C TYR A 276 -9.86 4.70 20.00
N SER A 277 -10.25 5.28 18.86
CA SER A 277 -11.66 5.38 18.45
C SER A 277 -12.28 4.01 18.13
N LEU A 278 -11.46 2.96 18.00
CA LEU A 278 -11.92 1.62 17.67
C LEU A 278 -12.26 0.78 18.91
N PHE A 279 -11.99 1.27 20.12
CA PHE A 279 -12.14 0.49 21.35
C PHE A 279 -13.59 0.07 21.63
N ASP A 280 -14.55 0.88 21.21
CA ASP A 280 -15.97 0.59 21.41
C ASP A 280 -16.44 -0.61 20.57
N PHE A 281 -15.73 -0.93 19.48
CA PHE A 281 -16.04 -2.11 18.66
C PHE A 281 -15.74 -3.44 19.37
N LEU A 282 -14.98 -3.43 20.47
CA LEU A 282 -14.76 -4.62 21.31
C LEU A 282 -16.05 -5.10 22.01
N GLN A 283 -17.04 -4.22 22.18
CA GLN A 283 -18.33 -4.53 22.81
C GLN A 283 -19.51 -4.48 21.83
N HIS A 284 -19.21 -4.46 20.51
CA HIS A 284 -20.24 -4.42 19.48
C HIS A 284 -21.12 -5.69 19.49
N PRO A 285 -22.43 -5.64 19.21
CA PRO A 285 -23.29 -6.84 19.25
C PRO A 285 -22.95 -7.91 18.18
N ASP A 286 -22.35 -7.50 17.06
CA ASP A 286 -21.90 -8.43 16.00
C ASP A 286 -20.54 -9.07 16.33
N ALA A 287 -20.47 -10.40 16.31
CA ALA A 287 -19.25 -11.17 16.59
C ALA A 287 -18.12 -10.93 15.57
N GLY A 288 -18.44 -10.69 14.30
CA GLY A 288 -17.47 -10.37 13.25
C GLY A 288 -16.77 -9.03 13.50
N VAL A 289 -17.51 -8.04 13.96
CA VAL A 289 -16.97 -6.74 14.38
C VAL A 289 -16.07 -6.91 15.61
N ARG A 290 -16.55 -7.56 16.67
CA ARG A 290 -15.74 -7.80 17.88
C ARG A 290 -14.48 -8.59 17.57
N GLY A 291 -14.63 -9.72 16.88
CA GLY A 291 -13.55 -10.64 16.53
C GLY A 291 -12.44 -9.97 15.71
N ASN A 292 -12.80 -9.22 14.67
CA ASN A 292 -11.79 -8.48 13.89
C ASN A 292 -11.16 -7.32 14.68
N CYS A 293 -11.91 -6.64 15.55
CA CYS A 293 -11.34 -5.63 16.44
C CYS A 293 -10.33 -6.24 17.43
N VAL A 294 -10.67 -7.39 18.04
CA VAL A 294 -9.76 -8.14 18.92
C VAL A 294 -8.47 -8.53 18.19
N ARG A 295 -8.58 -9.07 16.97
CA ARG A 295 -7.42 -9.40 16.12
C ARG A 295 -6.53 -8.17 15.88
N LEU A 296 -7.13 -7.04 15.52
CA LEU A 296 -6.44 -5.77 15.32
C LEU A 296 -5.68 -5.33 16.59
N MET A 297 -6.34 -5.33 17.75
CA MET A 297 -5.75 -4.91 19.03
C MET A 297 -4.57 -5.81 19.44
N GLY A 298 -4.68 -7.11 19.20
CA GLY A 298 -3.58 -8.07 19.40
C GLY A 298 -2.38 -7.77 18.51
N ASN A 299 -2.60 -7.59 17.20
CA ASN A 299 -1.53 -7.33 16.23
C ASN A 299 -0.76 -6.04 16.56
N ILE A 300 -1.47 -4.98 16.96
CA ILE A 300 -0.84 -3.73 17.37
C ILE A 300 -0.37 -3.75 18.83
N ARG A 301 -0.49 -4.86 19.56
CA ARG A 301 -0.14 -4.99 20.99
C ARG A 301 -0.70 -3.85 21.86
N ALA A 302 -1.97 -3.53 21.71
CA ALA A 302 -2.62 -2.43 22.44
C ALA A 302 -2.80 -2.79 23.94
N LYS A 303 -1.86 -2.34 24.78
CA LYS A 303 -1.87 -2.58 26.24
C LYS A 303 -3.03 -1.88 26.93
N GLU A 304 -3.48 -0.77 26.36
CA GLU A 304 -4.55 0.08 26.87
C GLU A 304 -5.90 -0.64 26.95
N VAL A 305 -6.13 -1.64 26.10
CA VAL A 305 -7.38 -2.42 26.07
C VAL A 305 -7.27 -3.80 26.67
N ARG A 306 -6.13 -4.13 27.33
CA ARG A 306 -5.92 -5.46 27.91
C ARG A 306 -7.08 -5.91 28.81
N GLY A 307 -7.62 -5.01 29.64
CA GLY A 307 -8.78 -5.30 30.49
C GLY A 307 -10.03 -5.68 29.68
N LYS A 308 -10.35 -4.90 28.64
CA LYS A 308 -11.46 -5.19 27.72
C LYS A 308 -11.28 -6.50 26.94
N LEU A 309 -10.04 -6.85 26.59
CA LEU A 309 -9.74 -8.15 25.96
C LEU A 309 -9.99 -9.31 26.92
N ALA A 310 -9.67 -9.15 28.21
CA ALA A 310 -9.90 -10.19 29.22
C ALA A 310 -11.39 -10.50 29.42
N GLU A 311 -12.25 -9.48 29.33
CA GLU A 311 -13.71 -9.64 29.40
C GLU A 311 -14.28 -10.52 28.26
N LEU A 312 -13.57 -10.60 27.13
CA LEU A 312 -14.01 -11.34 25.94
C LEU A 312 -13.52 -12.79 25.90
N GLN A 313 -12.67 -13.25 26.83
CA GLN A 313 -12.05 -14.58 26.75
C GLN A 313 -13.06 -15.75 26.76
N GLU A 314 -14.22 -15.55 27.37
CA GLU A 314 -15.32 -16.51 27.45
C GLU A 314 -16.39 -16.27 26.36
N ASP A 315 -16.18 -15.32 25.45
CA ASP A 315 -17.09 -15.07 24.32
C ASP A 315 -17.01 -16.23 23.31
N GLY A 316 -18.00 -17.11 23.38
CA GLY A 316 -18.12 -18.30 22.55
C GLY A 316 -18.71 -18.05 21.15
N GLU A 317 -19.09 -16.81 20.81
CA GLU A 317 -19.64 -16.53 19.49
C GLU A 317 -18.58 -16.70 18.39
N GLU A 318 -18.96 -17.42 17.33
CA GLU A 318 -18.11 -17.65 16.16
C GLU A 318 -18.16 -16.46 15.19
N PHE A 319 -17.03 -16.17 14.59
CA PHE A 319 -16.93 -15.27 13.46
C PHE A 319 -16.01 -15.84 12.38
N ILE A 320 -16.26 -15.43 11.14
CA ILE A 320 -15.43 -15.78 10.00
C ILE A 320 -14.56 -14.57 9.64
N TYR A 321 -13.29 -14.83 9.40
CA TYR A 321 -12.39 -13.88 8.74
C TYR A 321 -11.67 -14.59 7.59
N TYR A 322 -11.25 -13.83 6.59
CA TYR A 322 -10.56 -14.42 5.45
C TYR A 322 -9.05 -14.30 5.60
N LYS A 323 -8.34 -15.37 5.28
CA LYS A 323 -6.88 -15.43 5.19
C LYS A 323 -6.52 -16.09 3.88
N ASP A 324 -5.68 -15.42 3.09
CA ASP A 324 -5.21 -15.94 1.81
C ASP A 324 -6.37 -16.36 0.87
N GLY A 325 -7.46 -15.59 0.88
CA GLY A 325 -8.65 -15.86 0.07
C GLY A 325 -9.59 -16.92 0.64
N GLU A 326 -9.20 -17.61 1.71
CA GLU A 326 -9.96 -18.71 2.31
C GLU A 326 -10.64 -18.28 3.63
N PRO A 327 -11.87 -18.75 3.90
CA PRO A 327 -12.56 -18.45 5.15
C PRO A 327 -11.94 -19.24 6.32
N VAL A 328 -11.73 -18.55 7.44
CA VAL A 328 -11.26 -19.12 8.70
C VAL A 328 -12.29 -18.82 9.79
N SER A 329 -12.81 -19.88 10.42
CA SER A 329 -13.70 -19.76 11.58
C SER A 329 -12.89 -19.68 12.87
N MET A 330 -13.30 -18.79 13.77
CA MET A 330 -12.71 -18.60 15.09
C MET A 330 -13.77 -18.05 16.06
N THR A 331 -13.64 -18.34 17.36
CA THR A 331 -14.46 -17.66 18.37
C THR A 331 -13.80 -16.35 18.81
N VAL A 332 -14.61 -15.39 19.24
CA VAL A 332 -14.12 -14.11 19.79
C VAL A 332 -13.22 -14.37 21.00
N GLY A 333 -13.56 -15.30 21.88
CA GLY A 333 -12.77 -15.65 23.06
C GLY A 333 -11.42 -16.25 22.74
N LYS A 334 -11.32 -17.12 21.72
CA LYS A 334 -10.03 -17.62 21.27
C LYS A 334 -9.17 -16.49 20.70
N ALA A 335 -9.77 -15.60 19.90
CA ALA A 335 -9.06 -14.43 19.39
C ALA A 335 -8.57 -13.51 20.54
N ALA A 336 -9.36 -13.37 21.60
CA ALA A 336 -9.01 -12.56 22.77
C ALA A 336 -7.84 -13.16 23.54
N VAL A 337 -7.81 -14.48 23.74
CA VAL A 337 -6.66 -15.17 24.34
C VAL A 337 -5.38 -14.93 23.54
N ASP A 338 -5.44 -15.07 22.21
CA ASP A 338 -4.29 -14.84 21.34
C ASP A 338 -3.84 -13.36 21.36
N ALA A 339 -4.80 -12.43 21.39
CA ALA A 339 -4.52 -10.99 21.51
C ALA A 339 -3.85 -10.64 22.85
N ILE A 340 -4.32 -11.19 23.97
CA ILE A 340 -3.73 -10.95 25.30
C ILE A 340 -2.29 -11.47 25.35
N ARG A 341 -2.03 -12.67 24.79
CA ARG A 341 -0.66 -13.19 24.68
C ARG A 341 0.25 -12.26 23.90
N ALA A 342 -0.23 -11.70 22.79
CA ALA A 342 0.54 -10.74 21.98
C ALA A 342 0.76 -9.40 22.70
N VAL A 343 -0.21 -8.95 23.50
CA VAL A 343 -0.12 -7.71 24.28
C VAL A 343 0.84 -7.83 25.48
N ASP A 344 0.85 -8.99 26.13
CA ASP A 344 1.69 -9.29 27.30
C ASP A 344 3.14 -9.65 26.93
N GLY A 345 3.40 -10.07 25.69
CA GLY A 345 4.74 -10.40 25.15
C GLY A 345 5.51 -9.22 24.56
#